data_AF-A0A4V5TU03-F1
#
_entry.id   AF-A0A4V5TU03-F1
#
_cell.length_a   1.000
_cell.length_b   1.000
_cell.length_c   1.000
_cell.angle_alpha   90.00
_cell.angle_beta   90.00
_cell.angle_gamma   90.00
#
_symmetry.space_group_name_H-M   'P 1'
#
loop_
_entity.id
_entity.type
_entity.pdbx_description
1 polymer ?
#
loop_
_entity_poly.entity_id
_entity_poly.type
_entity_poly.pdbx_seq_one_letter_code
_entity_poly.pdbx_strand_id
1 'polypeptide(L)' 'VTDGRINQPASPEAKMAVEEAISTNGIHSDWLYFYNPKTSTDKWITTRQTVAVVGNHVFAK' A
#
# COMPACT_ATOMS: atom_id res chain seq x y z
N VAL A 1 4.86 -6.65 -16.11
CA VAL A 1 4.57 -5.23 -15.77
C VAL A 1 3.36 -4.83 -16.61
N THR A 2 2.22 -4.58 -15.98
CA THR A 2 0.94 -4.48 -16.70
C THR A 2 0.67 -3.09 -17.28
N ASP A 3 1.24 -2.04 -16.69
CA ASP A 3 0.95 -0.65 -17.06
C ASP A 3 2.17 0.12 -17.61
N GLY A 4 3.34 -0.52 -17.67
CA GLY A 4 4.57 0.00 -18.28
C GLY A 4 5.24 1.18 -17.56
N ARG A 5 4.85 1.52 -16.32
CA ARG A 5 5.33 2.75 -15.64
C ARG A 5 6.57 2.59 -14.77
N ILE A 6 7.06 1.37 -14.56
CA ILE A 6 8.13 1.11 -13.59
C ILE A 6 9.45 1.85 -13.87
N ASN A 7 9.77 2.09 -15.14
CA ASN A 7 11.00 2.79 -15.55
C ASN A 7 10.76 4.29 -15.84
N GLN A 8 9.58 4.82 -15.52
CA GLN A 8 9.26 6.23 -15.72
C GLN A 8 9.59 7.04 -14.45
N PRO A 9 9.89 8.35 -14.57
CA PRO A 9 10.09 9.19 -13.41
C PRO A 9 8.85 9.20 -12.50
N ALA A 10 9.05 8.97 -11.21
CA ALA A 10 8.00 9.12 -10.19
C ALA A 10 7.68 10.61 -9.94
N SER A 11 6.44 10.89 -9.51
CA SER A 11 6.04 12.25 -9.12
C SER A 11 6.78 12.71 -7.86
N PRO A 12 6.91 14.03 -7.62
CA PRO A 12 7.51 14.57 -6.40
C PRO A 12 6.83 14.03 -5.13
N GLU A 13 5.51 13.92 -5.13
CA GLU A 13 4.72 13.44 -3.99
C GLU A 13 5.00 11.97 -3.70
N ALA A 14 5.10 11.14 -4.75
CA ALA A 14 5.45 9.73 -4.59
C ALA A 14 6.87 9.57 -4.01
N LYS A 15 7.83 10.41 -4.42
CA LYS A 15 9.18 10.41 -3.85
C LYS A 15 9.17 10.80 -2.38
N MET A 16 8.47 11.88 -2.01
CA MET A 16 8.35 12.31 -0.62
C MET A 16 7.75 11.21 0.28
N ALA A 17 6.70 10.53 -0.18
CA ALA A 17 6.08 9.44 0.57
C ALA A 17 7.03 8.25 0.79
N VAL A 18 7.90 7.94 -0.18
CA VAL A 18 8.92 6.88 -0.02
C VAL A 18 9.97 7.28 1.01
N GLU A 19 10.46 8.52 0.96
CA GLU A 19 11.45 9.03 1.94
C GLU A 19 10.86 9.01 3.36
N GLU A 20 9.61 9.43 3.53
CA GLU A 20 8.89 9.33 4.80
C GLU A 20 8.83 7.88 5.28
N ALA A 21 8.40 6.95 4.42
CA ALA A 21 8.32 5.53 4.77
C ALA A 21 9.67 4.94 5.21
N ILE A 22 10.77 5.27 4.53
CA ILE A 22 12.13 4.86 4.91
C ILE A 22 12.50 5.44 6.27
N SER A 23 12.19 6.72 6.51
CA SER A 23 12.51 7.41 7.76
C SER A 23 11.78 6.84 8.99
N THR A 24 10.62 6.18 8.79
CA THR A 24 9.85 5.55 9.88
C THR A 24 10.51 4.31 10.47
N ASN A 25 11.66 3.87 9.98
CA ASN A 25 12.45 2.74 10.50
C ASN A 25 11.63 1.46 10.76
N GLY A 26 10.66 1.17 9.89
CA GLY A 26 9.86 -0.06 9.95
C GLY A 26 8.71 -0.05 10.95
N ILE A 27 8.24 1.12 11.42
CA ILE A 27 7.03 1.24 12.27
C ILE A 27 5.80 0.53 11.66
N HIS A 28 5.72 0.45 10.34
CA HIS A 28 4.65 -0.25 9.60
C HIS A 28 5.10 -1.56 8.93
N SER A 29 6.19 -2.17 9.40
CA SER A 29 6.79 -3.35 8.76
C SER A 29 5.90 -4.59 8.70
N ASP A 30 4.87 -4.69 9.55
CA ASP A 30 3.90 -5.78 9.53
C ASP A 30 2.69 -5.51 8.62
N TRP A 31 2.61 -4.37 7.92
CA TRP A 31 1.51 -4.04 7.00
C TRP A 31 1.80 -4.63 5.61
N LEU A 32 1.68 -5.95 5.51
CA LEU A 32 2.10 -6.70 4.33
C LEU A 32 1.11 -6.62 3.16
N TYR A 33 -0.15 -6.32 3.44
CA TYR A 33 -1.22 -6.34 2.46
C TYR A 33 -2.02 -5.05 2.48
N PHE A 34 -2.56 -4.67 1.32
CA PHE A 34 -3.62 -3.67 1.24
C PHE A 34 -4.59 -4.00 0.12
N TYR A 35 -5.84 -3.56 0.25
CA TYR A 35 -6.85 -3.74 -0.78
C TYR A 35 -7.88 -2.61 -0.75
N ASN A 36 -8.51 -2.35 -1.90
CA ASN A 36 -9.68 -1.46 -1.96
C ASN A 36 -10.95 -2.32 -1.80
N PRO A 37 -11.74 -2.15 -0.73
CA PRO A 37 -12.90 -3.00 -0.44
C PRO A 37 -14.04 -2.83 -1.46
N LYS A 38 -14.04 -1.74 -2.25
CA LYS A 38 -15.04 -1.51 -3.29
C LYS A 38 -14.74 -2.25 -4.59
N THR A 39 -13.47 -2.53 -4.87
CA THR A 39 -13.04 -3.09 -6.17
C THR A 39 -12.35 -4.44 -6.05
N SER A 40 -11.85 -4.81 -4.88
CA SER A 40 -11.19 -6.09 -4.67
C SER A 40 -12.18 -7.25 -4.76
N THR A 41 -11.88 -8.22 -5.63
CA THR A 41 -12.66 -9.46 -5.78
C THR A 41 -12.07 -10.61 -4.98
N ASP A 42 -10.85 -10.46 -4.46
CA ASP A 42 -10.21 -11.48 -3.63
C ASP A 42 -10.89 -11.52 -2.26
N LYS A 43 -11.48 -12.67 -1.90
CA LYS A 43 -12.13 -12.89 -0.61
C LYS A 43 -11.15 -13.30 0.49
N TRP A 44 -9.99 -13.86 0.13
CA TRP A 44 -8.98 -14.23 1.11
C TRP A 44 -8.41 -13.00 1.80
N ILE A 45 -8.24 -11.89 1.07
CA ILE A 45 -7.70 -10.65 1.63
C ILE A 45 -8.56 -10.08 2.77
N THR A 46 -9.88 -10.31 2.75
CA THR A 46 -10.80 -9.84 3.80
C THR A 46 -10.72 -10.69 5.07
N THR A 47 -10.01 -11.83 5.03
CA THR A 47 -9.76 -12.67 6.22
C THR A 47 -8.51 -12.25 6.99
N ARG A 48 -7.66 -11.40 6.41
CA ARG A 48 -6.46 -10.87 7.06
C ARG A 48 -6.83 -9.89 8.17
N GLN A 49 -5.95 -9.77 9.17
CA GLN A 49 -6.17 -8.83 10.27
C GLN A 49 -6.00 -7.41 9.75
N THR A 50 -7.06 -6.61 9.81
CA THR A 50 -6.98 -5.18 9.44
C THR A 50 -6.15 -4.43 10.47
N VAL A 51 -5.21 -3.61 9.98
CA VAL A 51 -4.34 -2.77 10.81
C VAL A 51 -4.73 -1.30 10.72
N ALA A 52 -5.09 -0.82 9.52
CA ALA A 52 -5.50 0.56 9.30
C ALA A 52 -6.34 0.74 8.03
N VAL A 53 -6.98 1.90 7.90
CA VAL A 53 -7.64 2.33 6.67
C VAL A 53 -7.09 3.71 6.29
N VAL A 54 -6.47 3.82 5.11
CA VAL A 54 -5.90 5.07 4.60
C VAL A 54 -6.49 5.35 3.23
N GLY A 55 -7.25 6.43 3.12
CA GLY A 55 -8.01 6.76 1.91
C GLY A 55 -8.98 5.62 1.53
N ASN A 56 -8.86 5.12 0.31
CA ASN A 56 -9.69 4.02 -0.20
C ASN A 56 -9.10 2.62 0.05
N HIS A 57 -8.01 2.51 0.79
CA HIS A 57 -7.31 1.24 1.02
C HIS A 57 -7.40 0.80 2.47
N VAL A 58 -7.70 -0.48 2.67
CA VAL A 58 -7.58 -1.19 3.94
C VAL A 58 -6.21 -1.88 3.97
N PHE A 59 -5.42 -1.62 5.00
CA PHE A 59 -4.12 -2.25 5.25
C PHE A 59 -4.29 -3.41 6.22
N ALA A 60 -3.61 -4.53 5.97
CA ALA A 60 -3.75 -5.76 6.70
C ALA A 60 -2.43 -6.52 6.84
N LYS A 61 -2.41 -7.47 7.79
CA LYS A 61 -1.27 -8.35 8.05
C LYS A 61 -1.59 -9.82 7.97
#